data_AF-A0A948W7W6-F1
#
_entry.id   AF-A0A948W7W6-F1
#
_cell.length_a   1.000
_cell.length_b   1.000
_cell.length_c   1.000
_cell.angle_alpha   90.00
_cell.angle_beta   90.00
_cell.angle_gamma   90.00
#
_symmetry.space_group_name_H-M   'P 1'
#
loop_
_entity.id
_entity.type
_entity.pdbx_description
1 polymer ?
#
loop_
_entity_poly.entity_id
_entity_poly.type
_entity_poly.pdbx_seq_one_letter_code
_entity_poly.pdbx_strand_id
1 'polypeptide(L)'
;MQRIPRTLVLSIAFFMAFLTGMALSDHHDAGSHAMAEKSADGEMGEHSDSVGLHGGKLSITDHHQFETLFAKDGIRVFIYSAQQAPMMIQKSTGTATLIYKNKTKEVIPLLQQKPADDETSIYFCPMHPDVVQMEPGQCKLCGGMTLFIQDYLFARADLSTIEPGSVNVEIQLKDLKGIESEVTY
;
A
#
# COMPACT_ATOMS: atom_id res chain seq x y z
N MET A 1 -22.41 -61.80 -22.31
CA MET A 1 -23.84 -62.17 -22.49
C MET A 1 -24.62 -61.48 -21.37
N GLN A 2 -25.36 -60.41 -21.70
CA GLN A 2 -26.84 -60.37 -21.76
C GLN A 2 -27.50 -60.56 -20.38
N ARG A 3 -28.48 -59.78 -19.89
CA ARG A 3 -29.29 -58.63 -20.35
C ARG A 3 -29.99 -58.15 -19.06
N ILE A 4 -30.03 -56.85 -18.78
CA ILE A 4 -30.91 -56.26 -17.75
C ILE A 4 -32.04 -55.51 -18.50
N PRO A 5 -33.32 -55.72 -18.20
CA PRO A 5 -34.42 -55.18 -19.00
C PRO A 5 -34.78 -53.74 -18.61
N ARG A 6 -35.24 -53.02 -19.63
CA ARG A 6 -35.84 -51.67 -19.60
C ARG A 6 -37.34 -51.80 -19.35
N THR A 7 -37.91 -50.91 -18.55
CA THR A 7 -39.34 -50.51 -18.48
C THR A 7 -39.38 -49.39 -17.43
N LEU A 8 -40.13 -48.29 -17.53
CA LEU A 8 -41.16 -47.83 -18.46
C LEU A 8 -41.26 -46.30 -18.24
N VAL A 9 -41.31 -45.53 -19.32
CA VAL A 9 -41.55 -44.08 -19.34
C VAL A 9 -43.05 -43.84 -19.48
N LEU A 10 -43.67 -43.02 -18.62
CA LEU A 10 -44.98 -42.34 -18.78
C LEU A 10 -45.19 -41.49 -17.50
N SER A 11 -45.69 -40.25 -17.46
CA SER A 11 -46.58 -39.50 -18.35
C SER A 11 -46.38 -37.99 -18.14
N ILE A 12 -46.54 -37.23 -19.22
CA ILE A 12 -46.72 -35.77 -19.26
C ILE A 12 -48.22 -35.47 -19.40
N ALA A 13 -48.75 -34.53 -18.60
CA ALA A 13 -49.93 -33.70 -18.89
C ALA A 13 -49.95 -32.55 -17.83
N PHE A 14 -49.61 -31.29 -18.13
CA PHE A 14 -50.38 -30.22 -18.79
C PHE A 14 -51.76 -29.93 -18.17
N PHE A 15 -51.95 -28.76 -17.53
CA PHE A 15 -53.06 -27.84 -17.82
C PHE A 15 -53.02 -26.51 -17.02
N MET A 16 -53.13 -25.40 -17.79
CA MET A 16 -53.77 -24.08 -17.50
C MET A 16 -53.16 -23.19 -16.39
N ALA A 17 -52.46 -22.09 -16.71
CA ALA A 17 -52.93 -20.81 -17.28
C ALA A 17 -53.82 -19.98 -16.33
N PHE A 18 -53.29 -18.83 -15.88
CA PHE A 18 -54.10 -17.63 -15.60
C PHE A 18 -53.31 -16.37 -15.99
N LEU A 19 -53.86 -15.66 -16.98
CA LEU A 19 -53.48 -14.32 -17.44
C LEU A 19 -54.03 -13.24 -16.50
N THR A 20 -53.24 -12.18 -16.29
CA THR A 20 -53.60 -10.73 -16.34
C THR A 20 -52.29 -9.99 -16.05
N GLY A 21 -51.74 -9.06 -16.83
CA GLY A 21 -52.30 -8.13 -17.80
C GLY A 21 -51.98 -6.70 -17.34
N MET A 22 -51.56 -5.82 -18.28
CA MET A 22 -51.42 -4.35 -18.19
C MET A 22 -50.07 -3.81 -17.65
N ALA A 23 -49.39 -2.81 -18.23
CA ALA A 23 -49.64 -1.96 -19.40
C ALA A 23 -48.31 -1.34 -19.91
N LEU A 24 -48.29 -1.00 -21.20
CA LEU A 24 -47.27 -0.23 -21.91
C LEU A 24 -47.21 1.23 -21.42
N SER A 25 -46.05 1.87 -21.60
CA SER A 25 -45.97 3.26 -22.08
C SER A 25 -44.61 3.49 -22.77
N ASP A 26 -44.68 3.70 -24.08
CA ASP A 26 -43.62 4.21 -24.95
C ASP A 26 -43.39 5.71 -24.73
N HIS A 27 -42.14 6.18 -24.85
CA HIS A 27 -41.73 7.49 -25.38
C HIS A 27 -40.20 7.46 -25.58
N HIS A 28 -39.71 7.39 -26.82
CA HIS A 28 -39.41 8.46 -27.77
C HIS A 28 -37.97 9.02 -27.69
N ASP A 29 -37.27 8.73 -28.80
CA ASP A 29 -36.46 9.64 -29.62
C ASP A 29 -34.92 9.71 -29.47
N ALA A 30 -34.35 9.83 -30.67
CA ALA A 30 -32.96 9.79 -31.06
C ALA A 30 -32.21 11.10 -30.79
N GLY A 31 -30.88 11.04 -30.81
CA GLY A 31 -30.06 12.25 -30.88
C GLY A 31 -28.59 12.02 -30.63
N SER A 32 -27.79 12.11 -31.69
CA SER A 32 -26.33 12.12 -31.63
C SER A 32 -25.82 13.34 -30.87
N HIS A 33 -24.77 13.19 -30.06
CA HIS A 33 -23.77 14.24 -29.87
C HIS A 33 -22.41 13.61 -29.59
N ALA A 34 -21.51 13.78 -30.57
CA ALA A 34 -20.08 13.84 -30.31
C ALA A 34 -19.80 15.04 -29.40
N MET A 35 -18.98 14.85 -28.37
CA MET A 35 -18.28 15.93 -27.68
C MET A 35 -16.82 15.53 -27.54
N ALA A 36 -15.99 16.26 -28.26
CA ALA A 36 -14.57 16.39 -28.01
C ALA A 36 -14.35 17.39 -26.86
N GLU A 37 -13.20 17.21 -26.21
CA GLU A 37 -12.46 18.16 -25.35
C GLU A 37 -13.11 18.65 -24.05
N LYS A 38 -12.48 18.29 -22.93
CA LYS A 38 -11.97 19.30 -21.98
C LYS A 38 -10.80 18.74 -21.16
N SER A 39 -9.61 19.20 -21.49
CA SER A 39 -8.48 19.32 -20.57
C SER A 39 -8.84 20.30 -19.45
N ALA A 40 -8.63 19.88 -18.21
CA ALA A 40 -8.45 20.74 -17.04
C ALA A 40 -7.94 19.84 -15.91
N ASP A 41 -6.62 19.84 -15.74
CA ASP A 41 -5.97 20.04 -14.45
C ASP A 41 -6.65 19.34 -13.27
N GLY A 42 -6.31 18.06 -13.10
CA GLY A 42 -6.52 17.38 -11.83
C GLY A 42 -5.63 18.06 -10.79
N GLU A 43 -6.21 19.01 -10.07
CA GLU A 43 -5.69 19.57 -8.83
C GLU A 43 -5.15 18.40 -7.98
N MET A 44 -3.85 18.43 -7.70
CA MET A 44 -3.22 17.56 -6.72
C MET A 44 -3.90 17.83 -5.38
N GLY A 45 -4.90 17.00 -5.08
CA GLY A 45 -5.74 17.11 -3.91
C GLY A 45 -4.91 17.18 -2.64
N GLU A 46 -5.34 18.09 -1.77
CA GLU A 46 -4.86 18.37 -0.42
C GLU A 46 -4.21 17.16 0.25
N HIS A 47 -2.91 17.29 0.58
CA HIS A 47 -2.21 16.39 1.48
C HIS A 47 -2.88 16.46 2.86
N SER A 48 -3.88 15.61 3.12
CA SER A 48 -4.12 15.17 4.47
C SER A 48 -2.81 14.53 4.93
N ASP A 49 -2.14 15.12 5.93
CA ASP A 49 -0.87 14.64 6.48
C ASP A 49 -1.07 13.22 7.03
N SER A 50 -1.00 12.24 6.13
CA SER A 50 -1.19 10.83 6.47
C SER A 50 0.02 10.39 7.30
N VAL A 51 -0.27 9.88 8.49
CA VAL A 51 0.73 9.37 9.44
C VAL A 51 0.90 7.88 9.16
N GLY A 52 2.15 7.44 9.04
CA GLY A 52 2.47 6.04 8.82
C GLY A 52 2.26 5.17 10.07
N LEU A 53 2.51 3.87 9.93
CA LEU A 53 2.23 2.89 10.98
C LEU A 53 3.13 3.04 12.21
N HIS A 54 4.27 3.70 12.06
CA HIS A 54 5.22 4.01 13.13
C HIS A 54 5.13 5.46 13.63
N GLY A 55 4.16 6.25 13.15
CA GLY A 55 3.96 7.65 13.57
C GLY A 55 4.74 8.69 12.77
N GLY A 56 5.42 8.29 11.68
CA GLY A 56 6.21 9.15 10.81
C GLY A 56 5.41 9.78 9.67
N LYS A 57 6.09 10.66 8.92
CA LYS A 57 5.54 11.33 7.74
C LYS A 57 5.57 10.40 6.53
N LEU A 58 4.46 10.32 5.80
CA LEU A 58 4.38 9.56 4.56
C LEU A 58 4.81 10.40 3.34
N SER A 59 5.63 9.79 2.50
CA SER A 59 6.01 10.25 1.16
C SER A 59 5.64 9.17 0.15
N ILE A 60 4.97 9.53 -0.94
CA ILE A 60 4.44 8.58 -1.93
C ILE A 60 5.10 8.86 -3.28
N THR A 61 5.50 7.80 -3.97
CA THR A 61 5.99 7.81 -5.35
C THR A 61 5.08 6.93 -6.21
N ASP A 62 5.36 6.80 -7.50
CA ASP A 62 4.53 5.98 -8.40
C ASP A 62 4.52 4.49 -8.03
N HIS A 63 5.58 4.01 -7.35
CA HIS A 63 5.81 2.59 -7.13
C HIS A 63 6.07 2.20 -5.67
N HIS A 64 6.33 3.17 -4.80
CA HIS A 64 6.59 2.96 -3.39
C HIS A 64 5.94 4.02 -2.52
N GLN A 65 5.81 3.69 -1.24
CA GLN A 65 5.50 4.65 -0.20
C GLN A 65 6.56 4.51 0.89
N PHE A 66 6.94 5.63 1.48
CA PHE A 66 7.96 5.71 2.50
C PHE A 66 7.42 6.41 3.72
N GLU A 67 7.66 5.85 4.90
CA GLU A 67 7.44 6.53 6.16
C GLU A 67 8.77 7.00 6.72
N THR A 68 8.91 8.31 6.94
CA THR A 68 10.08 8.90 7.59
C THR A 68 9.73 9.29 9.01
N LEU A 69 10.35 8.62 9.98
CA LEU A 69 10.19 8.89 11.40
C LEU A 69 11.46 9.56 11.95
N PHE A 70 11.27 10.73 12.56
CA PHE A 70 12.33 11.48 13.23
C PHE A 70 12.28 11.19 14.73
N ALA A 71 13.41 10.76 15.29
CA ALA A 71 13.58 10.56 16.72
C ALA A 71 14.88 11.23 17.19
N LYS A 72 15.09 11.29 18.51
CA LYS A 72 16.26 11.96 19.10
C LYS A 72 17.59 11.40 18.63
N ASP A 73 17.62 10.11 18.29
CA ASP A 73 18.83 9.35 17.94
C ASP A 73 19.07 9.22 16.43
N GLY A 74 18.12 9.67 15.61
CA GLY A 74 18.26 9.65 14.17
C GLY A 74 16.94 9.56 13.41
N ILE A 75 17.06 9.10 12.17
CA ILE A 75 15.98 9.05 11.19
C ILE A 75 15.78 7.60 10.77
N ARG A 76 14.53 7.13 10.85
CA ARG A 76 14.11 5.80 10.41
C ARG A 76 13.26 5.95 9.14
N VAL A 77 13.57 5.15 8.12
CA VAL A 77 12.83 5.10 6.87
C VAL A 77 12.27 3.70 6.69
N PHE A 78 10.94 3.59 6.74
CA PHE A 78 10.22 2.34 6.48
C PHE A 78 9.72 2.33 5.04
N ILE A 79 9.84 1.18 4.37
CA ILE A 79 9.48 1.03 2.96
C ILE A 79 8.19 0.24 2.85
N TYR A 80 7.27 0.75 2.04
CA TYR A 80 5.98 0.16 1.70
C TYR A 80 5.87 -0.06 0.19
N SER A 81 5.07 -1.05 -0.20
CA SER A 81 4.75 -1.27 -1.62
C SER A 81 3.77 -0.21 -2.14
N ALA A 82 3.53 -0.20 -3.45
CA ALA A 82 2.45 0.58 -4.05
C ALA A 82 1.04 0.24 -3.49
N GLN A 83 0.85 -0.93 -2.86
CA GLN A 83 -0.38 -1.27 -2.14
C GLN A 83 -0.34 -0.85 -0.66
N GLN A 84 0.61 0.00 -0.27
CA GLN A 84 0.80 0.51 1.08
C GLN A 84 1.11 -0.58 2.13
N ALA A 85 1.55 -1.76 1.68
CA ALA A 85 1.89 -2.85 2.58
C ALA A 85 3.38 -2.80 2.99
N PRO A 86 3.71 -3.08 4.26
CA PRO A 86 5.08 -3.21 4.71
C PRO A 86 5.93 -4.11 3.81
N MET A 87 7.17 -3.71 3.55
CA MET A 87 8.11 -4.48 2.75
C MET A 87 9.36 -4.85 3.53
N MET A 88 9.92 -6.02 3.21
CA MET A 88 11.28 -6.38 3.64
C MET A 88 12.30 -5.55 2.86
N ILE A 89 13.29 -4.99 3.57
CA ILE A 89 14.50 -4.45 2.96
C ILE A 89 15.36 -5.63 2.51
N GLN A 90 15.68 -5.67 1.21
CA GLN A 90 16.52 -6.73 0.65
C GLN A 90 17.96 -6.27 0.48
N LYS A 91 18.20 -5.44 -0.53
CA LYS A 91 19.53 -4.87 -0.83
C LYS A 91 19.52 -3.35 -0.79
N SER A 92 18.38 -2.77 -0.42
CA SER A 92 18.19 -1.34 -0.54
C SER A 92 19.12 -0.60 0.40
N THR A 93 19.76 0.44 -0.14
CA THR A 93 20.69 1.30 0.58
C THR A 93 20.33 2.75 0.31
N GLY A 94 20.99 3.69 0.96
CA GLY A 94 20.73 5.08 0.71
C GLY A 94 21.50 6.04 1.59
N THR A 95 21.08 7.29 1.53
CA THR A 95 21.60 8.38 2.36
C THR A 95 20.46 9.29 2.79
N ALA A 96 20.56 9.81 4.01
CA ALA A 96 19.80 10.98 4.45
C ALA A 96 20.71 12.21 4.38
N THR A 97 20.29 13.22 3.63
CA THR A 97 20.98 14.52 3.58
C THR A 97 20.24 15.50 4.48
N LEU A 98 20.81 15.80 5.64
CA LEU A 98 20.32 16.83 6.55
C LEU A 98 20.78 18.20 6.03
N ILE A 99 19.83 19.11 5.81
CA ILE A 99 20.06 20.45 5.29
C ILE A 99 19.61 21.44 6.38
N TYR A 100 20.59 22.06 7.03
CA TYR A 100 20.37 23.00 8.13
C TYR A 100 20.01 24.40 7.61
N LYS A 101 19.41 25.26 8.46
CA LYS A 101 19.05 26.66 8.12
C LYS A 101 20.21 27.48 7.54
N ASN A 102 21.43 27.23 8.00
CA ASN A 102 22.65 27.88 7.52
C ASN A 102 23.17 27.32 6.17
N LYS A 103 22.41 26.42 5.54
CA LYS A 103 22.76 25.70 4.30
C LYS A 103 23.91 24.70 4.41
N THR A 104 24.45 24.47 5.62
CA THR A 104 25.34 23.33 5.85
C THR A 104 24.57 22.05 5.55
N LYS A 105 25.26 21.08 4.94
CA LYS A 105 24.71 19.77 4.63
C LYS A 105 25.52 18.70 5.34
N GLU A 106 24.83 17.70 5.86
CA GLU A 106 25.42 16.49 6.40
C GLU A 106 24.79 15.30 5.70
N VAL A 107 25.63 14.42 5.12
CA VAL A 107 25.17 13.23 4.38
C VAL A 107 25.46 12.02 5.24
N ILE A 108 24.41 11.32 5.64
CA ILE A 108 24.49 10.19 6.58
C ILE A 108 24.05 8.93 5.85
N PRO A 109 24.84 7.84 5.89
CA PRO A 109 24.44 6.58 5.28
C PRO A 109 23.22 6.00 5.99
N LEU A 110 22.31 5.43 5.21
CA LEU A 110 21.18 4.67 5.70
C LEU A 110 21.56 3.19 5.82
N LEU A 111 21.52 2.65 7.03
CA LEU A 111 21.86 1.26 7.32
C LEU A 111 20.61 0.49 7.75
N GLN A 112 20.41 -0.72 7.22
CA GLN A 112 19.29 -1.57 7.64
C GLN A 112 19.42 -1.93 9.12
N GLN A 113 18.32 -1.77 9.86
CA GLN A 113 18.20 -2.14 11.26
C GLN A 113 16.84 -2.79 11.54
N LYS A 114 16.81 -3.54 12.64
CA LYS A 114 15.58 -4.07 13.24
C LYS A 114 15.11 -3.11 14.33
N PRO A 115 13.80 -3.04 14.60
CA PRO A 115 13.28 -2.31 15.75
C PRO A 115 13.98 -2.68 17.05
N ALA A 116 14.37 -1.66 17.81
CA ALA A 116 14.81 -1.81 19.19
C ALA A 116 13.62 -2.12 20.11
N ASP A 117 13.90 -2.60 21.33
CA ASP A 117 12.87 -3.04 22.28
C ASP A 117 11.91 -1.90 22.71
N ASP A 118 12.35 -0.64 22.62
CA ASP A 118 11.57 0.55 22.96
C ASP A 118 10.90 1.23 21.74
N GLU A 119 10.96 0.60 20.57
CA GLU A 119 10.34 1.08 19.34
C GLU A 119 9.05 0.34 18.97
N THR A 120 8.15 1.03 18.27
CA THR A 120 6.94 0.42 17.71
C THR A 120 7.30 -0.62 16.66
N SER A 121 7.01 -1.88 16.95
CA SER A 121 7.20 -3.00 16.03
C SER A 121 5.92 -3.26 15.22
N ILE A 122 6.08 -3.42 13.90
CA ILE A 122 5.01 -3.81 12.99
C ILE A 122 5.35 -5.16 12.38
N TYR A 123 4.38 -6.07 12.39
CA TYR A 123 4.50 -7.43 11.87
C TYR A 123 3.62 -7.60 10.64
N PHE A 124 4.12 -8.23 9.59
CA PHE A 124 3.39 -8.36 8.34
C PHE A 124 3.60 -9.71 7.65
N CYS A 125 2.68 -10.05 6.74
CA CYS A 125 2.80 -11.22 5.89
C CYS A 125 3.27 -10.82 4.48
N PRO A 126 4.42 -11.31 3.97
CA PRO A 126 4.92 -10.93 2.64
C PRO A 126 4.07 -11.49 1.48
N MET A 127 3.13 -12.39 1.76
CA MET A 127 2.23 -13.01 0.78
C MET A 127 0.81 -12.42 0.81
N HIS A 128 0.44 -11.75 1.90
CA HIS A 128 -0.90 -11.17 2.09
C HIS A 128 -0.73 -9.73 2.60
N PRO A 129 -0.65 -8.75 1.67
CA PRO A 129 -0.38 -7.34 1.96
C PRO A 129 -1.25 -6.73 3.07
N ASP A 130 -2.51 -7.17 3.17
CA ASP A 130 -3.48 -6.67 4.16
C ASP A 130 -3.29 -7.25 5.58
N VAL A 131 -2.41 -8.24 5.74
CA VAL A 131 -2.14 -8.86 7.05
C VAL A 131 -0.99 -8.12 7.72
N VAL A 132 -1.35 -7.11 8.51
CA VAL A 132 -0.45 -6.29 9.34
C VAL A 132 -0.92 -6.30 10.79
N GLN A 133 0.00 -6.46 11.74
CA GLN A 133 -0.28 -6.61 13.18
C GLN A 133 0.77 -5.86 14.02
N MET A 134 0.39 -5.43 15.23
CA MET A 134 1.30 -4.79 16.19
C MET A 134 2.00 -5.79 17.12
N GLU A 135 1.66 -7.07 17.03
CA GLU A 135 2.22 -8.13 17.87
C GLU A 135 2.73 -9.31 17.02
N PRO A 136 3.72 -10.08 17.51
CA PRO A 136 4.15 -11.31 16.86
C PRO A 136 2.98 -12.29 16.66
N GLY A 137 2.97 -12.99 15.54
CA GLY A 137 1.90 -13.92 15.24
C GLY A 137 2.12 -14.74 13.98
N GLN A 138 1.04 -15.35 13.51
CA GLN A 138 1.00 -16.14 12.29
C GLN A 138 -0.09 -15.67 11.34
N CYS A 139 0.21 -15.67 10.04
CA CYS A 139 -0.76 -15.40 9.00
C CYS A 139 -1.70 -16.61 8.80
N LYS A 140 -2.98 -16.42 9.11
CA LYS A 140 -4.02 -17.44 8.92
C LYS A 140 -4.33 -17.72 7.45
N LEU A 141 -4.14 -16.73 6.57
CA LEU A 141 -4.37 -16.87 5.13
C LEU A 141 -3.31 -17.75 4.45
N CYS A 142 -2.07 -17.72 4.95
CA CYS A 142 -0.98 -18.61 4.48
C CYS A 142 -1.03 -20.03 5.08
N GLY A 143 -1.95 -20.31 6.00
CA GLY A 143 -1.95 -21.57 6.75
C GLY A 143 -0.94 -21.63 7.89
N GLY A 144 -0.59 -20.50 8.53
CA GLY A 144 0.21 -20.49 9.77
C GLY A 144 1.65 -19.98 9.64
N MET A 145 2.00 -19.30 8.54
CA MET A 145 3.33 -18.68 8.39
C MET A 145 3.57 -17.61 9.47
N THR A 146 4.73 -17.64 10.13
CA THR A 146 5.14 -16.58 11.07
C THR A 146 5.23 -15.22 10.37
N LEU A 147 4.68 -14.18 11.01
CA LEU A 147 4.77 -12.81 10.50
C LEU A 147 6.19 -12.27 10.65
N PHE A 148 6.61 -11.46 9.68
CA PHE A 148 7.91 -10.81 9.67
C PHE A 148 7.78 -9.47 10.38
N ILE A 149 8.75 -9.15 11.23
CA ILE A 149 8.90 -7.78 11.74
C ILE A 149 9.38 -6.88 10.59
N GLN A 150 8.85 -5.67 10.50
CA GLN A 150 9.27 -4.66 9.53
C GLN A 150 10.59 -4.03 9.98
N ASP A 151 11.63 -4.26 9.20
CA ASP A 151 12.92 -3.57 9.31
C ASP A 151 12.81 -2.15 8.73
N TYR A 152 13.80 -1.30 9.05
CA TYR A 152 13.92 0.05 8.49
C TYR A 152 15.36 0.37 8.09
N LEU A 153 15.51 1.45 7.33
CA LEU A 153 16.78 2.08 7.03
C LEU A 153 17.03 3.22 8.04
N PHE A 154 18.19 3.22 8.69
CA PHE A 154 18.52 4.13 9.78
C PHE A 154 19.70 5.05 9.45
N ALA A 155 19.50 6.35 9.65
CA ALA A 155 20.57 7.34 9.67
C ALA A 155 20.77 7.82 11.11
N ARG A 156 21.91 7.47 11.70
CA ARG A 156 22.25 7.87 13.07
C ARG A 156 22.65 9.35 13.09
N ALA A 157 21.90 10.16 13.85
CA ALA A 157 22.14 11.59 14.03
C ALA A 157 21.63 12.02 15.40
N ASP A 158 22.38 12.86 16.12
CA ASP A 158 21.86 13.44 17.36
C ASP A 158 20.90 14.59 17.03
N LEU A 159 19.61 14.30 17.06
CA LEU A 159 18.54 15.25 16.82
C LEU A 159 17.91 15.77 18.11
N SER A 160 18.45 15.39 19.28
CA SER A 160 17.86 15.71 20.59
C SER A 160 17.80 17.20 20.90
N THR A 161 18.65 18.00 20.25
CA THR A 161 18.75 19.46 20.42
C THR A 161 18.23 20.25 19.21
N ILE A 162 17.77 19.56 18.18
CA ILE A 162 17.30 20.17 16.94
C ILE A 162 15.83 20.56 17.09
N GLU A 163 15.51 21.83 16.84
CA GLU A 163 14.13 22.31 16.83
C GLU A 163 13.35 21.66 15.67
N PRO A 164 12.12 21.17 15.89
CA PRO A 164 11.28 20.66 14.81
C PRO A 164 11.14 21.66 13.66
N GLY A 165 11.32 21.18 12.42
CA GLY A 165 11.26 22.01 11.22
C GLY A 165 12.50 22.90 10.97
N SER A 166 13.55 22.81 11.79
CA SER A 166 14.79 23.57 11.56
C SER A 166 15.82 22.87 10.66
N VAL A 167 15.56 21.62 10.31
CA VAL A 167 16.36 20.82 9.39
C VAL A 167 15.42 20.23 8.35
N ASN A 168 15.76 20.42 7.07
CA ASN A 168 15.14 19.69 5.98
C ASN A 168 15.94 18.41 5.74
N VAL A 169 15.25 17.32 5.40
CA VAL A 169 15.92 16.06 5.07
C VAL A 169 15.49 15.62 3.69
N GLU A 170 16.47 15.33 2.86
CA GLU A 170 16.31 14.68 1.56
C GLU A 170 16.81 13.25 1.68
N ILE A 171 15.95 12.29 1.34
CA ILE A 171 16.26 10.86 1.39
C ILE A 171 16.55 10.38 -0.03
N GLN A 172 17.72 9.79 -0.26
CA GLN A 172 18.02 9.07 -1.49
C GLN A 172 18.10 7.57 -1.20
N LEU A 173 17.31 6.76 -1.90
CA LEU A 173 17.36 5.29 -1.83
C LEU A 173 17.77 4.68 -3.16
N LYS A 174 18.42 3.53 -3.09
CA LYS A 174 18.87 2.72 -4.23
C LYS A 174 18.61 1.24 -3.98
N ASP A 175 18.69 0.45 -5.05
CA ASP A 175 18.44 -1.00 -5.03
C ASP A 175 17.08 -1.34 -4.40
N LEU A 176 16.07 -0.51 -4.66
CA LEU A 176 14.69 -0.78 -4.29
C LEU A 176 14.14 -1.95 -5.12
N LYS A 177 13.34 -2.80 -4.47
CA LYS A 177 12.67 -3.90 -5.14
C LYS A 177 11.47 -3.36 -5.91
N GLY A 178 11.46 -3.54 -7.23
CA GLY A 178 10.33 -3.16 -8.09
C GLY A 178 10.78 -2.55 -9.40
N ILE A 179 9.91 -1.73 -9.99
CA ILE A 179 10.14 -0.99 -11.24
C ILE A 179 11.02 0.24 -10.96
N GLU A 180 10.72 0.97 -9.87
CA GLU A 180 11.55 2.07 -9.38
C GLU A 180 12.65 1.51 -8.49
N SER A 181 13.90 1.50 -8.99
CA SER A 181 15.06 0.98 -8.25
C SER A 181 15.81 2.06 -7.47
N GLU A 182 15.61 3.32 -7.81
CA GLU A 182 16.21 4.48 -7.15
C GLU A 182 15.17 5.58 -6.98
N VAL A 183 15.22 6.30 -5.86
CA VAL A 183 14.32 7.43 -5.61
C VAL A 183 14.98 8.49 -4.75
N THR A 184 14.50 9.72 -4.87
CA THR A 184 14.85 10.83 -3.98
C THR A 184 13.59 11.60 -3.62
N TYR A 185 13.37 11.85 -2.33
CA TYR A 185 12.20 12.55 -1.82
C TYR A 185 12.51 13.36 -0.55
#